data_AF-A0A7C9E5U1-F1
#
_entry.id   AF-A0A7C9E5U1-F1
#
_cell.length_a   1.000
_cell.length_b   1.000
_cell.length_c   1.000
_cell.angle_alpha   90.00
_cell.angle_beta   90.00
_cell.angle_gamma   90.00
#
_symmetry.space_group_name_H-M   'P 1'
#
loop_
_entity.id
_entity.type
_entity.pdbx_description
1 polymer ?
#
loop_
_entity_poly.entity_id
_entity_poly.type
_entity_poly.pdbx_seq_one_letter_code
_entity_poly.pdbx_strand_id
1 'polypeptide(L)'
;SLLFFFFFSSVLILLSRSSANPNPNPKPLTLAHKELTSYGFPVGLLPTNVHGYALNQTSGEFVVDLGDQCKITLPPDNYLAAYSKTVRGKIVKNKIAELHGIRVR
;
A
#
# COMPACT_ATOMS: atom_id res chain seq x y z
N SER A 1 29.83 -10.34 -31.57
CA SER A 1 28.66 -9.44 -31.67
C SER A 1 27.35 -10.00 -31.09
N LEU A 2 27.28 -11.21 -30.51
CA LEU A 2 26.02 -11.73 -29.91
C LEU A 2 26.14 -12.27 -28.47
N LEU A 3 27.35 -12.31 -27.89
CA LEU A 3 27.58 -12.82 -26.53
C LEU A 3 27.37 -11.77 -25.41
N PHE A 4 27.30 -10.48 -25.75
CA PHE A 4 27.12 -9.41 -24.76
C PHE A 4 25.65 -9.19 -24.36
N PHE A 5 24.71 -9.52 -25.25
CA PHE A 5 23.27 -9.33 -25.01
C PHE A 5 22.67 -10.34 -24.01
N PHE A 6 23.27 -11.53 -23.86
CA PHE A 6 22.75 -12.55 -22.95
C PHE A 6 23.06 -12.25 -21.47
N PHE A 7 24.15 -11.54 -21.19
CA PHE A 7 24.51 -11.18 -19.81
C PHE A 7 23.59 -10.10 -19.22
N PHE A 8 23.13 -9.15 -20.04
CA PHE A 8 22.28 -8.07 -19.56
C PHE A 8 20.85 -8.52 -19.23
N SER A 9 20.35 -9.54 -19.94
CA SER A 9 19.02 -10.10 -19.68
C SER A 9 18.96 -10.90 -18.38
N SER A 10 20.03 -11.63 -18.05
CA SER A 10 20.09 -12.43 -16.81
C SER A 10 20.19 -11.56 -15.55
N VAL A 11 20.84 -10.39 -15.64
CA VAL A 11 20.98 -9.45 -14.51
C VAL A 11 19.66 -8.75 -14.14
N LEU A 12 18.75 -8.53 -15.11
CA LEU A 12 17.46 -7.88 -14.85
C LEU A 12 16.45 -8.76 -14.10
N ILE A 13 16.62 -10.10 -14.13
CA ILE A 13 15.74 -11.02 -13.39
C ILE A 13 16.09 -11.03 -11.88
N LEU A 14 17.30 -10.62 -11.50
CA LEU A 14 17.74 -10.60 -10.10
C LEU A 14 17.18 -9.40 -9.30
N LEU A 15 16.78 -8.31 -9.96
CA LEU A 15 16.30 -7.09 -9.28
C LEU A 15 14.83 -7.15 -8.84
N SER A 16 14.06 -8.18 -9.23
CA SER A 16 12.63 -8.28 -8.87
C SER A 16 12.37 -8.97 -7.53
N ARG A 17 13.38 -9.50 -6.83
CA ARG A 17 13.21 -9.89 -5.43
C ARG A 17 13.33 -8.66 -4.52
N SER A 18 12.33 -7.79 -4.60
CA SER A 18 12.02 -6.91 -3.46
C SER A 18 11.65 -7.85 -2.31
N SER A 19 12.62 -8.06 -1.41
CA SER A 19 12.39 -8.73 -0.14
C SER A 19 11.52 -7.81 0.71
N ALA A 20 10.21 -7.79 0.46
CA ALA A 20 9.26 -7.37 1.46
C ALA A 20 9.49 -8.30 2.66
N ASN A 21 10.12 -7.77 3.70
CA ASN A 21 10.47 -8.52 4.89
C ASN A 21 9.19 -9.19 5.40
N PRO A 22 9.01 -10.52 5.25
CA PRO A 22 7.76 -11.14 5.58
C PRO A 22 7.65 -11.07 7.10
N ASN A 23 6.70 -10.27 7.59
CA ASN A 23 6.36 -10.27 8.99
C ASN A 23 6.07 -11.73 9.38
N PRO A 24 6.81 -12.35 10.32
CA PRO A 24 6.80 -13.80 10.54
C PRO A 24 5.43 -14.35 10.99
N ASN A 25 4.47 -13.46 11.24
CA ASN A 25 3.07 -13.79 11.43
C ASN A 25 2.19 -12.83 10.61
N PRO A 26 1.84 -13.15 9.34
CA PRO A 26 1.01 -12.28 8.53
C PRO A 26 -0.37 -12.17 9.16
N LYS A 27 -0.72 -10.96 9.63
CA LYS A 27 -2.06 -10.68 10.14
C LYS A 27 -3.05 -10.82 8.97
N PRO A 28 -4.23 -11.44 9.17
CA PRO A 28 -5.20 -11.62 8.10
C PRO A 28 -5.56 -10.29 7.43
N LEU A 29 -5.64 -10.30 6.09
CA LEU A 29 -6.02 -9.12 5.31
C LEU A 29 -7.46 -8.72 5.62
N THR A 30 -7.66 -7.44 5.95
CA THR A 30 -9.00 -6.89 6.17
C THR A 30 -9.70 -6.55 4.86
N LEU A 31 -11.01 -6.29 4.92
CA LEU A 31 -11.79 -5.89 3.74
C LEU A 31 -11.21 -4.62 3.08
N ALA A 32 -10.76 -3.64 3.86
CA ALA A 32 -10.11 -2.42 3.33
C ALA A 32 -8.89 -2.73 2.46
N HIS A 33 -8.07 -3.71 2.87
CA HIS A 33 -6.88 -4.12 2.12
C HIS A 33 -7.25 -4.78 0.80
N LYS A 34 -8.27 -5.64 0.81
CA LYS A 34 -8.79 -6.30 -0.40
C LYS A 34 -9.37 -5.29 -1.37
N GLU A 35 -10.10 -4.30 -0.87
CA GLU A 35 -10.71 -3.29 -1.71
C GLU A 35 -9.70 -2.34 -2.32
N LEU A 36 -8.73 -1.86 -1.55
CA LEU A 36 -7.60 -1.12 -2.14
C LEU A 36 -6.92 -1.92 -3.26
N THR A 37 -6.72 -3.22 -3.05
CA THR A 37 -6.10 -4.10 -4.04
C THR A 37 -6.97 -4.26 -5.30
N SER A 38 -8.29 -4.39 -5.16
CA SER A 38 -9.21 -4.47 -6.31
C SER A 38 -9.21 -3.18 -7.15
N TYR A 39 -8.99 -2.04 -6.52
CA TYR A 39 -8.78 -0.75 -7.18
C TYR A 39 -7.36 -0.53 -7.72
N GLY A 40 -6.44 -1.49 -7.56
CA GLY A 40 -5.09 -1.46 -8.15
C GLY A 40 -3.99 -0.93 -7.26
N PHE A 41 -4.23 -0.82 -5.94
CA PHE A 41 -3.23 -0.37 -4.98
C PHE A 41 -2.54 -1.54 -4.27
N PRO A 42 -1.28 -1.37 -3.84
CA PRO A 42 -0.58 -2.39 -3.07
C PRO A 42 -1.21 -2.55 -1.68
N VAL A 43 -1.19 -3.77 -1.17
CA VAL A 43 -1.71 -4.12 0.16
C VAL A 43 -1.02 -3.33 1.29
N GLY A 44 0.25 -2.96 1.13
CA GLY A 44 1.03 -2.25 2.15
C GLY A 44 0.72 -0.75 2.30
N LEU A 45 -0.26 -0.20 1.56
CA LEU A 45 -0.62 1.21 1.64
C LEU A 45 -1.38 1.56 2.94
N LEU A 46 -2.03 0.56 3.56
CA LEU A 46 -2.65 0.68 4.88
C LEU A 46 -1.88 -0.11 5.94
N PRO A 47 -1.90 0.36 7.20
CA PRO A 47 -1.38 -0.40 8.33
C PRO A 47 -2.31 -1.58 8.70
N THR A 48 -1.81 -2.52 9.48
CA THR A 48 -2.52 -3.77 9.82
C THR A 48 -3.55 -3.62 10.96
N ASN A 49 -3.67 -2.43 11.56
CA ASN A 49 -4.56 -2.12 12.67
C ASN A 49 -5.91 -1.52 12.21
N VAL A 50 -6.41 -1.94 11.05
CA VAL A 50 -7.73 -1.53 10.54
C VAL A 50 -8.85 -2.17 11.38
N HIS A 51 -9.73 -1.34 11.93
CA HIS A 51 -10.91 -1.72 12.71
C HIS A 51 -12.21 -1.58 11.92
N GLY A 52 -12.29 -0.60 11.02
CA GLY A 52 -13.50 -0.29 10.25
C GLY A 52 -13.19 0.15 8.82
N TYR A 53 -14.14 -0.11 7.93
CA TYR A 53 -14.08 0.30 6.53
C TYR A 53 -15.47 0.55 5.98
N ALA A 54 -15.63 1.65 5.23
CA ALA A 54 -16.82 1.95 4.46
C ALA A 54 -16.41 2.53 3.10
N LEU A 55 -17.15 2.16 2.06
CA LEU A 55 -17.00 2.65 0.70
C LEU A 55 -18.37 2.91 0.10
N ASN A 56 -18.57 4.14 -0.40
CA ASN A 56 -19.67 4.43 -1.30
C ASN A 56 -19.23 4.04 -2.73
N GLN A 57 -19.81 2.97 -3.26
CA GLN A 57 -19.44 2.44 -4.58
C GLN A 57 -19.79 3.39 -5.74
N THR A 58 -20.75 4.30 -5.53
CA THR A 58 -21.18 5.26 -6.56
C THR A 58 -20.28 6.49 -6.60
N SER A 59 -19.97 7.09 -5.44
CA SER A 59 -19.11 8.29 -5.37
C SER A 59 -17.62 7.99 -5.26
N GLY A 60 -17.26 6.77 -4.87
CA GLY A 60 -15.88 6.37 -4.56
C GLY A 60 -15.40 6.87 -3.19
N GLU A 61 -16.24 7.54 -2.40
CA GLU A 61 -15.84 8.02 -1.08
C GLU A 61 -15.63 6.85 -0.12
N PHE A 62 -14.45 6.80 0.51
CA PHE A 62 -14.11 5.79 1.48
C PHE A 62 -13.69 6.39 2.82
N VAL A 63 -13.91 5.60 3.88
CA VAL A 63 -13.43 5.85 5.23
C VAL A 63 -12.80 4.56 5.76
N VAL A 64 -11.62 4.68 6.35
CA VAL A 64 -10.93 3.61 7.09
C VAL A 64 -10.72 4.09 8.51
N ASP A 65 -11.14 3.28 9.48
CA ASP A 65 -10.88 3.51 10.89
C ASP A 65 -9.79 2.57 11.39
N LEU A 66 -8.76 3.16 11.97
CA LEU A 66 -7.62 2.49 12.58
C LEU A 66 -7.81 2.44 14.11
N GLY A 67 -7.23 1.44 14.76
CA GLY A 67 -7.26 1.35 16.23
C GLY A 67 -6.60 2.56 16.90
N ASP A 68 -5.49 3.01 16.33
CA ASP A 68 -4.63 4.05 16.87
C ASP A 68 -3.95 4.85 15.75
N GLN A 69 -3.45 6.03 16.11
CA GLN A 69 -2.55 6.79 15.23
C GLN A 69 -1.20 6.08 15.21
N CYS A 70 -0.65 5.85 14.02
CA CYS A 70 0.63 5.16 13.89
C CYS A 70 1.56 5.86 12.90
N LYS A 71 2.86 5.60 13.01
CA LYS A 71 3.87 6.03 12.05
C LYS A 71 4.59 4.80 11.52
N ILE A 72 4.75 4.72 10.22
CA ILE A 72 5.49 3.64 9.56
C ILE A 72 6.56 4.25 8.67
N THR A 73 7.68 3.55 8.58
CA THR A 73 8.77 3.87 7.66
C THR A 73 8.55 3.07 6.38
N LEU A 74 8.32 3.77 5.27
CA LEU A 74 8.07 3.15 3.98
C LEU A 74 9.41 2.89 3.26
N PRO A 75 9.72 1.63 2.90
CA PRO A 75 10.86 1.33 2.03
C PRO A 75 10.59 1.78 0.58
N PRO A 76 11.64 1.96 -0.25
CA PRO A 76 13.07 1.79 0.06
C PRO A 76 13.71 3.02 0.72
N ASP A 77 13.15 4.21 0.53
CA ASP A 77 13.81 5.48 0.86
C ASP A 77 13.55 5.96 2.30
N ASN A 78 12.99 5.09 3.16
CA ASN A 78 12.67 5.38 4.55
C ASN A 78 11.74 6.61 4.77
N TYR A 79 10.77 6.82 3.87
CA TYR A 79 9.77 7.88 4.04
C TYR A 79 8.94 7.64 5.30
N LEU A 80 8.74 8.69 6.11
CA LEU A 80 7.95 8.57 7.33
C LEU A 80 6.48 8.89 7.01
N ALA A 81 5.65 7.86 6.98
CA ALA A 81 4.21 8.01 6.82
C ALA A 81 3.52 8.02 8.19
N ALA A 82 2.86 9.13 8.50
CA ALA A 82 2.04 9.28 9.70
C ALA A 82 0.56 9.11 9.35
N TYR A 83 -0.11 8.20 10.07
CA TYR A 83 -1.51 7.87 9.91
C TYR A 83 -2.31 8.41 11.10
N SER A 84 -3.42 9.08 10.78
CA SER A 84 -4.45 9.46 11.72
C SER A 84 -5.35 8.28 12.01
N LYS A 85 -6.13 8.35 13.10
CA LYS A 85 -7.07 7.30 13.48
C LYS A 85 -8.14 7.03 12.42
N THR A 86 -8.51 8.06 11.65
CA THR A 86 -9.42 7.94 10.53
C THR A 86 -8.74 8.45 9.27
N VAL A 87 -8.78 7.63 8.21
CA VAL A 87 -8.29 7.95 6.87
C VAL A 87 -9.49 8.04 5.93
N ARG A 88 -9.53 9.07 5.08
CA ARG A 88 -10.64 9.30 4.14
C ARG A 88 -10.11 9.69 2.78
N GLY A 89 -10.90 9.44 1.74
CA GLY A 89 -10.64 9.98 0.41
C GLY A 89 -11.64 9.49 -0.60
N LYS A 90 -11.34 9.76 -1.87
CA LYS A 90 -12.10 9.23 -3.02
C LYS A 90 -11.22 8.28 -3.81
N ILE A 91 -11.69 7.04 -3.96
CA ILE A 91 -10.99 6.00 -4.71
C ILE A 91 -11.69 5.74 -6.03
N VAL A 92 -10.90 5.70 -7.09
CA VAL A 92 -11.25 5.18 -8.41
C VAL A 92 -10.12 4.26 -8.88
N LYS A 93 -10.32 3.57 -10.01
CA LYS A 93 -9.32 2.63 -10.51
C LYS A 93 -7.95 3.32 -10.66
N ASN A 94 -6.95 2.78 -9.97
CA ASN A 94 -5.56 3.21 -9.93
C ASN A 94 -5.35 4.66 -9.44
N LYS A 95 -6.34 5.31 -8.82
CA LYS A 95 -6.20 6.68 -8.31
C LYS A 95 -6.97 6.91 -7.00
N ILE A 96 -6.30 7.55 -6.04
CA ILE A 96 -6.92 8.10 -4.84
C ILE A 96 -6.79 9.62 -4.90
N ALA A 97 -7.89 10.32 -4.66
CA ALA A 97 -7.96 11.77 -4.56
C ALA A 97 -8.50 12.19 -3.19
N GLU A 98 -8.32 13.47 -2.84
CA GLU A 98 -8.86 14.05 -1.59
C GLU A 98 -8.45 13.22 -0.35
N LEU A 99 -7.21 12.71 -0.35
CA LEU A 99 -6.73 11.83 0.70
C LEU A 99 -6.44 12.63 1.98
N HIS A 100 -7.13 12.28 3.06
CA HIS A 100 -6.99 12.86 4.38
C HIS A 100 -6.60 11.78 5.39
N GLY A 101 -5.86 12.20 6.43
CA GLY A 101 -5.44 11.32 7.51
C GLY A 101 -4.13 10.59 7.26
N ILE A 102 -3.46 10.80 6.12
CA ILE A 102 -2.10 10.32 5.85
C ILE A 102 -1.20 11.52 5.56
N ARG A 103 -0.05 11.60 6.22
CA ARG A 103 0.98 12.61 5.95
C ARG A 103 2.32 11.93 5.77
N VAL A 104 2.93 12.15 4.61
CA VAL A 104 4.27 11.65 4.29
C VAL A 104 5.26 12.81 4.42
N ARG A 105 6.47 12.52 4.92
CA ARG A 105 7.61 13.44 4.97
C ARG A 105 8.86 12.74 4.49
#